data_AF-A0A2J4XUZ1-F1
#
_entry.id   AF-A0A2J4XUZ1-F1
#
_cell.length_a   1.000
_cell.length_b   1.000
_cell.length_c   1.000
_cell.angle_alpha   90.00
_cell.angle_beta   90.00
_cell.angle_gamma   90.00
#
_symmetry.space_group_name_H-M   'P 1'
#
loop_
_entity.id
_entity.type
_entity.pdbx_description
1 polymer ?
#
loop_
_entity_poly.entity_id
_entity_poly.type
_entity_poly.pdbx_seq_one_letter_code
_entity_poly.pdbx_strand_id
1 'polypeptide(L)'
;ILSHGGMNTMVAGKQTAADGAIRAAGLQNAMQSFDHYRSMSQEGVIASKPDLVVISADGLKGMGGEAGLWKLPGLAQTPAGRHKQVLVIDDMTLLGFGPRTPQAVLALRQKAEQLP
;
A
#
# COMPACT_ATOMS: atom_id res chain seq x y z
N ILE A 1 2.64 2.40 4.90
CA ILE A 1 1.40 2.52 5.72
C ILE A 1 1.89 2.67 7.15
N LEU A 2 1.89 3.88 7.71
CA LEU A 2 2.16 4.05 9.14
C LEU A 2 0.87 3.71 9.91
N SER A 3 0.92 2.70 10.76
CA SER A 3 -0.17 2.29 11.66
C SER A 3 0.32 2.40 13.10
N HIS A 4 -0.25 3.32 13.87
CA HIS A 4 -0.10 3.37 15.33
C HIS A 4 -1.41 2.85 15.94
N GLY A 5 -1.31 1.76 16.70
CA GLY A 5 -2.26 1.30 17.72
C GLY A 5 -3.77 1.41 17.44
N GLY A 6 -4.40 0.28 17.10
CA GLY A 6 -5.82 0.04 17.38
C GLY A 6 -6.82 0.64 16.39
N MET A 7 -7.53 -0.25 15.69
CA MET A 7 -8.81 -0.07 15.01
C MET A 7 -8.92 0.74 13.72
N ASN A 8 -7.95 1.55 13.28
CA ASN A 8 -8.08 2.27 12.01
C ASN A 8 -6.87 2.06 11.08
N THR A 9 -6.88 0.97 10.31
CA THR A 9 -5.97 0.83 9.16
C THR A 9 -6.24 1.97 8.19
N MET A 10 -5.24 2.81 7.95
CA MET A 10 -5.36 3.96 7.05
C MET A 10 -4.91 3.59 5.63
N VAL A 11 -5.68 4.04 4.64
CA VAL A 11 -5.38 3.93 3.21
C VAL A 11 -4.96 5.29 2.66
N ALA A 12 -3.95 5.30 1.79
CA ALA A 12 -3.39 6.52 1.21
C ALA A 12 -4.12 6.88 -0.09
N GLY A 13 -4.91 7.96 -0.04
CA GLY A 13 -5.53 8.56 -1.22
C GLY A 13 -4.57 9.48 -1.98
N LYS A 14 -5.14 10.32 -2.84
CA LYS A 14 -4.42 11.35 -3.58
C LYS A 14 -3.72 12.34 -2.66
N GLN A 15 -2.75 13.08 -3.19
CA GLN A 15 -2.04 14.14 -2.45
C GLN A 15 -1.35 13.63 -1.18
N THR A 16 -0.97 12.35 -1.16
CA THR A 16 -0.12 11.76 -0.12
C THR A 16 1.27 11.50 -0.67
N ALA A 17 2.26 11.39 0.22
CA ALA A 17 3.60 10.97 -0.17
C ALA A 17 3.59 9.58 -0.85
N ALA A 18 2.76 8.66 -0.35
CA ALA A 18 2.57 7.34 -0.97
C ALA A 18 2.04 7.44 -2.40
N ASP A 19 1.01 8.27 -2.63
CA ASP A 19 0.48 8.53 -3.97
C ASP A 19 1.53 9.13 -4.91
N GLY A 20 2.33 10.10 -4.41
CA GLY A 20 3.45 10.66 -5.16
C GLY A 20 4.50 9.61 -5.54
N ALA A 21 4.88 8.73 -4.61
CA ALA A 21 5.86 7.68 -4.85
C ALA A 21 5.35 6.60 -5.84
N ILE A 22 4.08 6.21 -5.73
CA ILE A 22 3.43 5.29 -6.68
C ILE A 22 3.46 5.89 -8.09
N ARG A 23 3.08 7.17 -8.22
CA ARG A 23 3.12 7.89 -9.52
C ARG A 23 4.54 8.06 -10.05
N ALA A 24 5.51 8.33 -9.18
CA ALA A 24 6.92 8.44 -9.57
C ALA A 24 7.49 7.10 -10.09
N ALA A 25 6.96 5.96 -9.64
CA ALA A 25 7.28 4.65 -10.18
C ALA A 25 6.56 4.34 -11.51
N GLY A 26 5.82 5.29 -12.08
CA GLY A 26 5.02 5.08 -13.29
C GLY A 26 3.80 4.18 -13.07
N LEU A 27 3.34 4.08 -11.82
CA LEU A 27 2.17 3.26 -11.43
C LEU A 27 0.98 4.15 -11.09
N GLN A 28 -0.20 3.54 -11.01
CA GLN A 28 -1.44 4.20 -10.59
C GLN A 28 -1.79 3.79 -9.16
N ASN A 29 -2.10 4.77 -8.31
CA ASN A 29 -2.62 4.48 -6.98
C ASN A 29 -4.11 4.10 -7.10
N ALA A 30 -4.50 2.93 -6.61
CA ALA A 30 -5.87 2.43 -6.65
C ALA A 30 -6.89 3.34 -5.90
N MET A 31 -6.44 4.09 -4.90
CA MET A 31 -7.29 4.92 -4.03
C MET A 31 -7.47 6.35 -4.57
N GLN A 32 -8.04 6.49 -5.78
CA GLN A 32 -8.24 7.81 -6.41
C GLN A 32 -9.52 8.55 -5.96
N SER A 33 -10.38 7.94 -5.15
CA SER A 33 -11.70 8.51 -4.80
C SER A 33 -11.65 9.56 -3.68
N PHE A 34 -10.50 9.76 -3.04
CA PHE A 34 -10.33 10.74 -1.96
C PHE A 34 -8.90 11.26 -1.88
N ASP A 35 -8.74 12.43 -1.25
CA ASP A 35 -7.45 13.00 -0.89
C ASP A 35 -7.05 12.60 0.53
N HIS A 36 -5.75 12.65 0.80
CA HIS A 36 -5.12 12.34 2.09
C HIS A 36 -5.35 10.90 2.57
N TYR A 37 -5.10 10.65 3.85
CA TYR A 37 -5.32 9.34 4.46
C TYR A 37 -6.75 9.24 4.99
N ARG A 38 -7.38 8.10 4.76
CA ARG A 38 -8.70 7.77 5.34
C ARG A 38 -8.70 6.37 5.94
N SER A 39 -9.63 6.13 6.85
CA SER A 39 -9.86 4.78 7.37
C SER A 39 -10.27 3.85 6.23
N MET A 40 -9.75 2.63 6.25
CA MET A 40 -10.03 1.59 5.27
C MET A 40 -11.50 1.18 5.37
N SER A 41 -12.24 1.28 4.26
CA SER A 41 -13.56 0.66 4.10
C SER A 41 -13.46 -0.58 3.22
N GLN A 42 -14.21 -1.62 3.57
CA GLN A 42 -14.23 -2.88 2.81
C GLN A 42 -14.66 -2.64 1.36
N GLU A 43 -15.73 -1.86 1.18
CA GLU A 43 -16.31 -1.56 -0.11
C GLU A 43 -15.35 -0.74 -0.98
N GLY A 44 -14.68 0.25 -0.39
CA GLY A 44 -13.70 1.07 -1.08
C GLY A 44 -12.50 0.26 -1.56
N VAL A 45 -11.99 -0.65 -0.72
CA VAL A 45 -10.89 -1.56 -1.10
C VAL A 45 -11.28 -2.46 -2.25
N ILE A 46 -12.44 -3.11 -2.17
CA ILE A 46 -12.93 -4.00 -3.23
C ILE A 46 -13.13 -3.23 -4.54
N ALA A 47 -13.76 -2.06 -4.47
CA ALA A 47 -14.03 -1.22 -5.64
C ALA A 47 -12.76 -0.69 -6.30
N SER A 48 -11.71 -0.41 -5.50
CA SER A 48 -10.43 0.08 -6.00
C SER A 48 -9.60 -0.96 -6.77
N LYS A 49 -9.90 -2.26 -6.61
CA LYS A 49 -9.26 -3.38 -7.32
C LYS A 49 -7.72 -3.28 -7.41
N PRO A 50 -6.98 -3.14 -6.29
CA PRO A 50 -5.53 -3.06 -6.31
C PRO A 50 -4.91 -4.38 -6.79
N ASP A 51 -3.85 -4.27 -7.60
CA ASP A 51 -3.03 -5.41 -8.04
C ASP A 51 -1.84 -5.70 -7.10
N LEU A 52 -1.41 -4.69 -6.34
CA LEU A 52 -0.31 -4.78 -5.38
C LEU A 52 -0.65 -4.00 -4.10
N VAL A 53 -0.45 -4.62 -2.93
CA VAL A 53 -0.49 -3.93 -1.64
C VAL A 53 0.90 -3.44 -1.27
N VAL A 54 1.06 -2.13 -1.06
CA VAL A 54 2.30 -1.54 -0.54
C VAL A 54 2.13 -1.22 0.93
N ILE A 55 2.98 -1.81 1.78
CA ILE A 55 2.89 -1.67 3.23
C ILE A 55 4.28 -1.52 3.84
N SER A 56 4.36 -0.94 5.03
CA SER A 56 5.62 -0.92 5.75
C SER A 56 5.89 -2.14 6.58
N ALA A 57 7.17 -2.38 6.87
CA ALA A 57 7.58 -3.46 7.76
C ALA A 57 6.88 -3.37 9.13
N ASP A 58 6.80 -2.18 9.71
CA ASP A 58 6.15 -1.95 11.01
C ASP A 58 4.63 -2.15 10.94
N GLY A 59 3.98 -1.61 9.90
CA GLY A 59 2.55 -1.82 9.68
C GLY A 59 2.20 -3.29 9.50
N LEU A 60 3.02 -4.04 8.74
CA LEU A 60 2.85 -5.47 8.53
C LEU A 60 3.02 -6.25 9.84
N LYS A 61 4.07 -5.93 10.62
CA LYS A 61 4.32 -6.54 11.93
C LYS A 61 3.18 -6.25 12.91
N GLY A 62 2.67 -5.03 12.93
CA GLY A 62 1.54 -4.62 13.78
C GLY A 62 0.24 -5.37 13.48
N MET A 63 0.09 -5.92 12.27
CA MET A 63 -1.05 -6.77 11.90
C MET A 63 -0.84 -8.25 12.19
N GLY A 64 0.30 -8.66 12.73
CA GLY A 64 0.64 -10.08 12.91
C GLY A 64 1.20 -10.72 11.64
N GLY A 65 1.82 -9.92 10.77
CA GLY A 65 2.46 -10.38 9.53
C GLY A 65 1.50 -10.46 8.35
N GLU A 66 1.97 -11.11 7.29
CA GLU A 66 1.22 -11.23 6.03
C GLU A 66 -0.12 -11.95 6.20
N ALA A 67 -0.19 -12.96 7.06
CA ALA A 67 -1.45 -13.65 7.38
C ALA A 67 -2.49 -12.71 8.00
N GLY A 68 -2.05 -11.69 8.75
CA GLY A 68 -2.92 -10.66 9.29
C GLY A 68 -3.35 -9.62 8.26
N LEU A 69 -2.44 -9.23 7.35
CA LEU A 69 -2.74 -8.33 6.24
C LEU A 69 -3.91 -8.85 5.39
N TRP A 70 -3.87 -10.12 5.00
CA TRP A 70 -4.90 -10.71 4.15
C TRP A 70 -6.25 -10.94 4.85
N LYS A 71 -6.30 -10.77 6.19
CA LYS A 71 -7.55 -10.77 6.97
C LYS A 71 -8.24 -9.40 7.00
N LEU A 72 -7.60 -8.35 6.48
CA LEU A 72 -8.23 -7.04 6.41
C LEU A 72 -9.49 -7.09 5.52
N PRO A 73 -10.57 -6.39 5.93
CA PRO A 73 -11.80 -6.36 5.16
C PRO A 73 -11.58 -5.92 3.72
N GLY A 74 -12.09 -6.68 2.76
CA GLY A 74 -12.04 -6.34 1.35
C GLY A 74 -10.78 -6.80 0.61
N LEU A 75 -9.63 -6.92 1.28
CA LEU A 75 -8.36 -7.21 0.59
C LEU A 75 -8.35 -8.58 -0.08
N ALA A 76 -8.85 -9.63 0.58
CA ALA A 76 -8.88 -10.98 0.01
C ALA A 76 -9.73 -11.08 -1.28
N GLN A 77 -10.63 -10.13 -1.52
CA GLN A 77 -11.47 -10.10 -2.72
C GLN A 77 -10.83 -9.34 -3.89
N THR A 78 -9.71 -8.64 -3.66
CA THR A 78 -8.96 -7.89 -4.69
C THR A 78 -7.99 -8.78 -5.47
N PRO A 79 -7.54 -8.37 -6.68
CA PRO A 79 -6.46 -9.07 -7.39
C PRO A 79 -5.21 -9.26 -6.52
N ALA A 80 -4.78 -8.23 -5.79
CA ALA A 80 -3.65 -8.31 -4.88
C ALA A 80 -3.84 -9.38 -3.80
N GLY A 81 -5.03 -9.47 -3.19
CA GLY A 81 -5.31 -10.49 -2.17
C GLY A 81 -5.39 -11.91 -2.71
N ARG A 82 -5.97 -12.09 -3.91
CA ARG A 82 -6.05 -13.40 -4.57
C ARG A 82 -4.68 -13.95 -4.93
N HIS A 83 -3.79 -13.09 -5.41
CA HIS A 83 -2.43 -13.45 -5.81
C HIS A 83 -1.39 -13.24 -4.71
N LYS A 84 -1.83 -12.84 -3.50
CA LYS A 84 -0.98 -12.47 -2.36
C LYS A 84 0.18 -11.53 -2.74
N GLN A 85 -0.14 -10.51 -3.53
CA GLN A 85 0.83 -9.53 -4.00
C GLN A 85 1.00 -8.42 -2.98
N VAL A 86 2.09 -8.49 -2.23
CA VAL A 86 2.49 -7.48 -1.26
C VAL A 86 3.93 -7.02 -1.53
N LEU A 87 4.17 -5.73 -1.37
CA LEU A 87 5.50 -5.14 -1.29
C LEU A 87 5.67 -4.51 0.09
N VAL A 88 6.66 -5.01 0.81
CA VAL A 88 7.07 -4.45 2.10
C VAL A 88 8.18 -3.45 1.85
N ILE A 89 7.97 -2.22 2.31
CA ILE A 89 8.92 -1.12 2.21
C ILE A 89 9.30 -0.60 3.60
N ASP A 90 10.46 0.02 3.73
CA ASP A 90 10.79 0.79 4.92
C ASP A 90 10.08 2.16 4.82
N ASP A 91 9.22 2.49 5.79
CA ASP A 91 8.37 3.71 5.80
C ASP A 91 9.20 4.99 5.67
N MET A 92 10.42 5.02 6.22
CA MET A 92 11.31 6.19 6.12
C MET A 92 11.84 6.42 4.71
N THR A 93 11.74 5.40 3.85
CA THR A 93 12.37 5.36 2.52
C THR A 93 11.43 5.87 1.44
N LEU A 94 10.12 5.54 1.55
CA LEU A 94 9.11 5.91 0.56
C LEU A 94 8.45 7.26 0.86
N LEU A 95 8.19 7.58 2.14
CA LEU A 95 7.37 8.74 2.50
C LEU A 95 8.20 10.01 2.73
N GLY A 96 9.49 9.87 3.03
CA GLY A 96 10.38 10.98 3.41
C GLY A 96 11.03 11.71 2.23
N PHE A 97 10.86 11.24 0.99
CA PHE A 97 11.54 11.80 -0.21
C PHE A 97 13.04 12.08 0.01
N GLY A 98 13.71 11.17 0.72
CA GLY A 98 15.13 11.28 1.05
C GLY A 98 16.05 10.66 -0.01
N PRO A 99 17.36 10.56 0.27
CA PRO A 99 18.34 10.02 -0.68
C PRO A 99 18.07 8.56 -1.12
N ARG A 100 17.27 7.83 -0.34
CA ARG A 100 16.88 6.44 -0.63
C ARG A 100 15.59 6.31 -1.45
N THR A 101 14.90 7.41 -1.74
CA THR A 101 13.63 7.39 -2.48
C THR A 101 13.75 6.80 -3.90
N PRO A 102 14.79 7.09 -4.69
CA PRO A 102 14.95 6.43 -6.00
C PRO A 102 14.98 4.91 -5.91
N GLN A 103 15.61 4.35 -4.86
CA GLN A 103 15.69 2.91 -4.65
C GLN A 103 14.32 2.31 -4.32
N ALA A 104 13.52 3.00 -3.49
CA ALA A 104 12.16 2.58 -3.16
C ALA A 104 11.22 2.64 -4.38
N VAL A 105 11.35 3.68 -5.21
CA VAL A 105 10.60 3.83 -6.47
C VAL A 105 10.95 2.72 -7.46
N LEU A 106 12.24 2.39 -7.60
CA LEU A 106 12.69 1.28 -8.46
C LEU A 106 12.18 -0.08 -7.95
N ALA A 107 12.27 -0.34 -6.65
CA ALA A 107 11.74 -1.58 -6.06
C ALA A 107 10.23 -1.72 -6.29
N LEU A 108 9.49 -0.63 -6.18
CA LEU A 108 8.06 -0.58 -6.47
C LEU A 108 7.77 -0.91 -7.95
N ARG A 109 8.51 -0.28 -8.88
CA ARG A 109 8.37 -0.56 -10.32
C ARG A 109 8.69 -2.02 -10.65
N GLN A 110 9.82 -2.53 -10.17
CA GLN A 110 10.27 -3.90 -10.42
C GLN A 110 9.25 -4.92 -9.90
N LYS A 111 8.68 -4.68 -8.70
CA LYS A 111 7.66 -5.58 -8.15
C LYS A 111 6.38 -5.56 -8.99
N ALA A 112 5.98 -4.39 -9.50
CA ALA A 112 4.82 -4.25 -10.36
C ALA A 112 4.98 -4.97 -11.71
N GLU A 113 6.19 -5.00 -12.29
CA GLU A 113 6.48 -5.71 -13.55
C GLU A 113 6.47 -7.24 -13.41
N GLN A 114 6.54 -7.75 -12.18
CA GLN A 114 6.51 -9.18 -11.86
C GLN A 114 5.13 -9.66 -11.40
N LEU A 115 4.11 -8.79 -11.47
CA LEU A 115 2.74 -9.20 -11.17
C LEU A 115 2.26 -10.21 -12.23
N PRO A 116 1.51 -11.24 -11.81
CA PRO A 116 1.00 -12.28 -12.72
C PRO A 116 -0.08 -11.79 -13.68
#